data_AF-A0A2A6PVX0-F1
#
_entry.id   AF-A0A2A6PVX0-F1
#
_cell.length_a   1.000
_cell.length_b   1.000
_cell.length_c   1.000
_cell.angle_alpha   90.00
_cell.angle_beta   90.00
_cell.angle_gamma   90.00
#
_symmetry.space_group_name_H-M   'P 1'
#
loop_
_entity.id
_entity.type
_entity.pdbx_description
1 polymer ?
#
loop_
_entity_poly.entity_id
_entity_poly.type
_entity_poly.pdbx_seq_one_letter_code
_entity_poly.pdbx_strand_id
1 'polypeptide(L)'
;MSDFWSGAFGNAPVIQPTRGSQLPPPQNTPYNNLLGDTPGLDSSINDAGAQAVFPILSADPDSPDSLIAKAGKPAHFDDPPSALTANIFASWHTAYQAEYINRHKSEATNGILTIGSGNDAIHVMLSGDQTKVYILESLQKADFATMAIADQTIIATVANADLAKTGAAAKTLARLGMTEDVGQATDAINKLLDTINNDPSVPDSDKQVFRDEITNVQNRVGGTKVYSVTDINSEISAISARFHRVAVFAKAKAAGPLKPDPNDPNQFRDVTGLNLDDNGNNVDIVNGLKAFMNAEKQILAADNAAMQIANTGTLAGLTKHLDAPSLLAAFQLSANLKDQAINAADTEEINQINLLLKTYNVIQELINQTIATFDASKNDEKRGLLGYDASGDIGNNSGRVPGDADDQGHEIIAHTGIDTLKNPVVVDADEKNKFTPPALSDAQLKAISMFEKELNGIASPIEDLLGVKRPSFDFYDNKGTTLNYFQKSTWDQWSATLSNTVQQISQENQLKFNDINTLEKERTTHFQAATNALSKAGDIIASIGRNIS
;
A
#
# COMPACT_ATOMS: atom_id res chain seq x y z
N MET A 1 -0.90 -6.70 -24.63
CA MET A 1 -0.13 -5.61 -23.97
C MET A 1 0.00 -4.35 -24.82
N SER A 2 -0.12 -4.40 -26.17
CA SER A 2 -0.14 -3.19 -27.04
C SER A 2 -1.34 -2.28 -26.80
N ASP A 3 -2.48 -2.85 -26.40
CA ASP A 3 -3.75 -2.11 -26.33
C ASP A 3 -3.95 -1.34 -25.01
N PHE A 4 -3.07 -1.54 -24.02
CA PHE A 4 -3.14 -0.82 -22.74
C PHE A 4 -2.61 0.62 -22.87
N TRP A 5 -1.55 0.82 -23.65
CA TRP A 5 -0.93 2.14 -23.85
C TRP A 5 -1.79 3.08 -24.72
N SER A 6 -2.64 2.54 -25.61
CA SER A 6 -3.53 3.36 -26.43
C SER A 6 -4.74 3.91 -25.66
N GLY A 7 -5.18 3.22 -24.59
CA GLY A 7 -6.32 3.64 -23.77
C GLY A 7 -5.99 4.71 -22.73
N ALA A 8 -4.78 4.70 -22.15
CA ALA A 8 -4.41 5.58 -21.05
C ALA A 8 -4.19 7.06 -21.46
N PHE A 9 -3.96 7.33 -22.74
CA PHE A 9 -3.61 8.68 -23.23
C PHE A 9 -4.62 9.24 -24.26
N GLY A 10 -5.71 8.54 -24.55
CA GLY A 10 -6.54 8.79 -25.73
C GLY A 10 -7.52 9.96 -25.68
N ASN A 11 -7.90 10.51 -24.51
CA ASN A 11 -9.05 11.44 -24.43
C ASN A 11 -9.00 12.52 -23.32
N ALA A 12 -7.82 13.01 -22.92
CA ALA A 12 -7.76 14.17 -22.02
C ALA A 12 -7.93 15.49 -22.82
N PRO A 13 -8.86 16.40 -22.44
CA PRO A 13 -9.01 17.69 -23.09
C PRO A 13 -7.74 18.54 -22.90
N VAL A 14 -7.18 19.01 -24.02
CA VAL A 14 -6.00 19.89 -24.05
C VAL A 14 -6.37 21.25 -23.45
N ILE A 15 -5.88 21.52 -22.23
CA ILE A 15 -5.90 22.87 -21.66
C ILE A 15 -4.72 23.63 -22.27
N GLN A 16 -5.01 24.58 -23.17
CA GLN A 16 -3.99 25.48 -23.71
C GLN A 16 -3.58 26.52 -22.65
N PRO A 17 -2.28 26.73 -22.40
CA PRO A 17 -1.83 27.77 -21.49
C PRO A 17 -2.08 29.16 -22.09
N THR A 18 -2.69 30.02 -21.28
CA THR A 18 -2.98 31.41 -21.59
C THR A 18 -1.69 32.22 -21.76
N ARG A 19 -1.63 32.95 -22.86
CA ARG A 19 -0.48 33.77 -23.29
C ARG A 19 -0.43 35.07 -22.46
N GLY A 20 0.63 35.29 -21.69
CA GLY A 20 0.86 36.58 -21.05
C GLY A 20 2.21 36.77 -20.36
N SER A 21 2.89 37.85 -20.76
CA SER A 21 4.05 38.56 -20.15
C SER A 21 5.47 37.99 -20.35
N GLN A 22 6.16 38.51 -21.36
CA GLN A 22 7.61 38.49 -21.50
C GLN A 22 8.27 39.40 -20.45
N LEU A 23 9.14 38.82 -19.61
CA LEU A 23 10.09 39.57 -18.80
C LEU A 23 11.31 39.98 -19.66
N PRO A 24 11.93 41.14 -19.42
CA PRO A 24 13.11 41.56 -20.15
C PRO A 24 14.32 40.65 -19.83
N PRO A 25 15.24 40.44 -20.79
CA PRO A 25 16.38 39.56 -20.59
C PRO A 25 17.33 40.11 -19.51
N PRO A 26 17.88 39.27 -18.62
CA PRO A 26 18.89 39.71 -17.68
C PRO A 26 20.19 40.04 -18.43
N GLN A 27 20.58 41.32 -18.41
CA GLN A 27 21.94 41.73 -18.72
C GLN A 27 22.83 41.46 -17.50
N ASN A 28 23.48 40.30 -17.48
CA ASN A 28 24.73 40.06 -16.77
C ASN A 28 25.31 38.72 -17.23
N THR A 29 26.34 38.76 -18.08
CA THR A 29 27.18 37.59 -18.42
C THR A 29 28.31 37.48 -17.39
N PRO A 30 28.34 36.45 -16.53
CA PRO A 30 29.38 36.29 -15.50
C PRO A 30 30.69 35.67 -16.03
N TYR A 31 30.88 35.57 -17.34
CA TYR A 31 31.86 34.64 -17.94
C TYR A 31 33.19 35.23 -18.42
N ASN A 32 33.57 36.44 -18.01
CA ASN A 32 34.85 37.00 -18.48
C ASN A 32 36.11 36.46 -17.78
N ASN A 33 36.04 35.38 -16.97
CA ASN A 33 37.17 34.89 -16.16
C ASN A 33 37.32 33.35 -16.11
N LEU A 34 37.04 32.61 -17.18
CA LEU A 34 37.52 31.21 -17.28
C LEU A 34 38.82 31.17 -18.09
N LEU A 35 39.90 30.75 -17.42
CA LEU A 35 41.19 30.46 -18.03
C LEU A 35 41.02 29.35 -19.07
N GLY A 36 41.22 29.65 -20.36
CA GLY A 36 41.32 28.65 -21.42
C GLY A 36 40.65 29.01 -22.75
N ASP A 37 39.74 29.98 -22.79
CA ASP A 37 38.88 30.20 -23.97
C ASP A 37 39.40 31.27 -24.95
N THR A 38 40.72 31.51 -24.97
CA THR A 38 41.34 32.48 -25.89
C THR A 38 41.90 31.75 -27.11
N PRO A 39 41.49 32.09 -28.34
CA PRO A 39 42.04 31.51 -29.56
C PRO A 39 43.56 31.74 -29.63
N GLY A 40 44.35 30.66 -29.62
CA GLY A 40 45.81 30.70 -29.65
C GLY A 40 46.53 30.03 -28.47
N LEU A 41 45.80 29.50 -27.49
CA LEU A 41 46.38 28.63 -26.46
C LEU A 41 46.39 27.17 -26.92
N ASP A 42 47.53 26.51 -26.69
CA ASP A 42 47.82 25.13 -27.09
C ASP A 42 46.86 24.14 -26.41
N SER A 43 46.06 23.41 -27.19
CA SER A 43 45.15 22.38 -26.69
C SER A 43 45.88 21.25 -25.97
N SER A 44 47.20 21.10 -26.19
CA SER A 44 48.03 20.13 -25.48
C SER A 44 48.11 20.37 -23.96
N ILE A 45 47.91 21.61 -23.49
CA ILE A 45 47.87 21.93 -22.05
C ILE A 45 46.54 21.50 -21.43
N ASN A 46 45.44 21.53 -22.18
CA ASN A 46 44.15 21.01 -21.74
C ASN A 46 44.09 19.47 -21.83
N ASP A 47 44.74 18.86 -22.83
CA ASP A 47 44.87 17.40 -22.91
C ASP A 47 45.83 16.85 -21.85
N ALA A 48 46.94 17.55 -21.57
CA ALA A 48 47.85 17.24 -20.48
C ALA A 48 47.23 17.54 -19.10
N GLY A 49 46.38 18.56 -19.00
CA GLY A 49 45.58 18.85 -17.80
C GLY A 49 44.51 17.78 -17.56
N ALA A 50 43.81 17.32 -18.59
CA ALA A 50 42.84 16.23 -18.47
C ALA A 50 43.52 14.88 -18.14
N GLN A 51 44.69 14.59 -18.73
CA GLN A 51 45.50 13.42 -18.36
C GLN A 51 46.17 13.56 -16.98
N ALA A 52 46.45 14.77 -16.50
CA ALA A 52 46.97 15.03 -15.16
C ALA A 52 45.88 15.04 -14.08
N VAL A 53 44.63 15.37 -14.43
CA VAL A 53 43.48 15.37 -13.52
C VAL A 53 42.83 13.98 -13.45
N PHE A 54 42.97 13.16 -14.49
CA PHE A 54 42.51 11.76 -14.50
C PHE A 54 43.56 10.83 -15.13
N PRO A 55 44.69 10.53 -14.46
CA PRO A 55 45.52 9.43 -14.89
C PRO A 55 44.66 8.16 -14.88
N ILE A 56 44.66 7.41 -15.99
CA ILE A 56 44.25 6.01 -15.97
C ILE A 56 45.01 5.40 -14.79
N LEU A 57 44.28 4.89 -13.79
CA LEU A 57 44.90 4.24 -12.64
C LEU A 57 45.81 3.15 -13.18
N SER A 58 47.13 3.39 -13.16
CA SER A 58 48.08 2.41 -13.63
C SER A 58 47.95 1.22 -12.69
N ALA A 59 47.45 0.11 -13.23
CA ALA A 59 47.37 -1.18 -12.53
C ALA A 59 48.74 -1.75 -12.15
N ASP A 60 49.83 -1.02 -12.42
CA ASP A 60 51.18 -1.34 -11.99
C ASP A 60 51.77 -0.11 -11.28
N PRO A 61 52.00 -0.18 -9.94
CA PRO A 61 52.61 0.92 -9.19
C PRO A 61 54.09 1.14 -9.57
N ASP A 62 54.74 0.15 -10.18
CA ASP A 62 56.12 0.23 -10.66
C ASP A 62 56.20 0.69 -12.13
N SER A 63 55.06 0.96 -12.77
CA SER A 63 55.02 1.52 -14.12
C SER A 63 55.70 2.88 -14.15
N PRO A 64 56.52 3.19 -15.18
CA PRO A 64 57.05 4.54 -15.37
C PRO A 64 55.94 5.58 -15.57
N ASP A 65 54.72 5.12 -15.87
CA ASP A 65 53.54 5.97 -16.01
C ASP A 65 52.77 6.21 -14.71
N SER A 66 53.15 5.56 -13.60
CA SER A 66 52.51 5.72 -12.29
C SER A 66 52.66 7.14 -11.73
N LEU A 67 51.70 7.55 -10.89
CA LEU A 67 51.75 8.85 -10.24
C LEU A 67 52.96 8.93 -9.29
N ILE A 68 53.31 7.82 -8.64
CA ILE A 68 54.54 7.71 -7.85
C ILE A 68 55.79 7.99 -8.69
N ALA A 69 55.91 7.40 -9.88
CA ALA A 69 57.07 7.60 -10.74
C ALA A 69 57.21 9.06 -11.22
N LYS A 70 56.08 9.75 -11.41
CA LYS A 70 56.02 11.11 -11.94
C LYS A 70 56.10 12.20 -10.88
N ALA A 71 55.43 12.03 -9.74
CA ALA A 71 55.23 13.06 -8.72
C ALA A 71 55.86 12.70 -7.36
N GLY A 72 56.47 11.53 -7.23
CA GLY A 72 57.01 11.03 -5.97
C GLY A 72 55.93 10.43 -5.07
N LYS A 73 56.38 9.79 -3.98
CA LYS A 73 55.51 9.14 -2.99
C LYS A 73 55.02 10.16 -1.95
N PRO A 74 53.73 10.12 -1.55
CA PRO A 74 53.30 10.89 -0.38
C PRO A 74 53.94 10.33 0.90
N ALA A 75 53.90 11.11 1.98
CA ALA A 75 54.36 10.65 3.29
C ALA A 75 53.61 9.37 3.71
N HIS A 76 54.31 8.44 4.35
CA HIS A 76 53.80 7.15 4.82
C HIS A 76 53.36 6.16 3.73
N PHE A 77 53.65 6.43 2.46
CA PHE A 77 53.27 5.52 1.36
C PHE A 77 53.98 4.15 1.41
N ASP A 78 55.17 4.08 1.98
CA ASP A 78 55.91 2.82 2.13
C ASP A 78 55.63 2.10 3.46
N ASP A 79 54.81 2.71 4.34
CA ASP A 79 54.43 2.08 5.60
C ASP A 79 53.49 0.90 5.34
N PRO A 80 53.59 -0.21 6.11
CA PRO A 80 52.65 -1.32 5.98
C PRO A 80 51.22 -0.86 6.32
N PRO A 81 50.18 -1.50 5.75
CA PRO A 81 48.78 -1.13 5.96
C PRO A 81 48.40 -0.98 7.43
N SER A 82 48.93 -1.83 8.32
CA SER A 82 48.67 -1.80 9.76
C SER A 82 49.26 -0.61 10.52
N ALA A 83 50.29 0.04 9.97
CA ALA A 83 50.93 1.23 10.55
C ALA A 83 50.34 2.54 10.00
N LEU A 84 49.62 2.49 8.88
CA LEU A 84 49.01 3.64 8.24
C LEU A 84 47.68 4.00 8.93
N THR A 85 47.48 5.26 9.31
CA THR A 85 46.19 5.68 9.87
C THR A 85 45.16 5.96 8.78
N ALA A 86 43.89 5.75 9.08
CA ALA A 86 42.77 6.03 8.17
C ALA A 86 42.78 7.47 7.63
N ASN A 87 43.07 8.45 8.49
CA ASN A 87 43.12 9.86 8.09
C ASN A 87 44.26 10.16 7.10
N ILE A 88 45.43 9.54 7.28
CA ILE A 88 46.54 9.73 6.33
C ILE A 88 46.16 9.14 4.98
N PHE A 89 45.65 7.90 4.94
CA PHE A 89 45.23 7.27 3.69
C PHE A 89 44.12 8.06 2.97
N ALA A 90 43.09 8.48 3.70
CA ALA A 90 41.97 9.24 3.15
C ALA A 90 42.38 10.64 2.64
N SER A 91 43.49 11.20 3.13
CA SER A 91 44.02 12.49 2.67
C SER A 91 44.77 12.40 1.33
N TRP A 92 45.15 11.19 0.89
CA TRP A 92 45.84 11.00 -0.38
C TRP A 92 44.91 11.19 -1.58
N HIS A 93 45.50 11.58 -2.71
CA HIS A 93 44.81 11.54 -3.99
C HIS A 93 44.37 10.09 -4.31
N THR A 94 43.21 9.92 -4.95
CA THR A 94 42.64 8.60 -5.27
C THR A 94 43.59 7.72 -6.09
N ALA A 95 44.44 8.33 -6.92
CA ALA A 95 45.50 7.62 -7.64
C ALA A 95 46.55 6.98 -6.72
N TYR A 96 47.02 7.70 -5.70
CA TYR A 96 47.93 7.11 -4.71
C TYR A 96 47.24 6.04 -3.88
N GLN A 97 45.97 6.24 -3.52
CA GLN A 97 45.19 5.21 -2.82
C GLN A 97 45.11 3.92 -3.64
N ALA A 98 44.81 4.02 -4.94
CA ALA A 98 44.73 2.87 -5.83
C ALA A 98 46.09 2.15 -5.99
N GLU A 99 47.17 2.91 -6.21
CA GLU A 99 48.52 2.36 -6.31
C GLU A 99 48.95 1.68 -5.02
N TYR A 100 48.62 2.27 -3.86
CA TYR A 100 48.88 1.67 -2.55
C TYR A 100 48.11 0.35 -2.37
N ILE A 101 46.80 0.35 -2.63
CA ILE A 101 45.97 -0.86 -2.53
C ILE A 101 46.53 -1.98 -3.40
N ASN A 102 46.89 -1.66 -4.65
CA ASN A 102 47.40 -2.64 -5.59
C ASN A 102 48.79 -3.16 -5.19
N ARG A 103 49.65 -2.32 -4.61
CA ARG A 103 50.93 -2.75 -4.03
C ARG A 103 50.75 -3.72 -2.87
N HIS A 104 49.75 -3.48 -2.03
CA HIS A 104 49.46 -4.29 -0.84
C HIS A 104 48.37 -5.35 -1.07
N LYS A 105 48.02 -5.66 -2.32
CA LYS A 105 46.93 -6.62 -2.64
C LYS A 105 47.15 -8.03 -2.10
N SER A 106 48.40 -8.44 -1.87
CA SER A 106 48.73 -9.73 -1.24
C SER A 106 48.36 -9.78 0.24
N GLU A 107 48.19 -8.63 0.88
CA GLU A 107 47.73 -8.48 2.27
C GLU A 107 46.21 -8.32 2.36
N ALA A 108 45.54 -8.09 1.23
CA ALA A 108 44.10 -8.00 1.16
C ALA A 108 43.45 -9.37 1.36
N THR A 109 42.41 -9.43 2.19
CA THR A 109 41.59 -10.63 2.36
C THR A 109 40.37 -10.50 1.46
N ASN A 110 40.17 -11.45 0.54
CA ASN A 110 39.08 -11.43 -0.44
C ASN A 110 39.01 -10.12 -1.27
N GLY A 111 40.17 -9.49 -1.55
CA GLY A 111 40.25 -8.25 -2.32
C GLY A 111 39.99 -6.96 -1.52
N ILE A 112 39.80 -7.06 -0.20
CA ILE A 112 39.64 -5.91 0.69
C ILE A 112 40.87 -5.77 1.58
N LEU A 113 41.47 -4.58 1.55
CA LEU A 113 42.64 -4.22 2.34
C LEU A 113 42.20 -3.45 3.60
N THR A 114 42.73 -3.83 4.75
CA THR A 114 42.51 -3.09 6.01
C THR A 114 43.64 -2.09 6.21
N ILE A 115 43.29 -0.81 6.35
CA ILE A 115 44.22 0.28 6.67
C ILE A 115 44.08 0.63 8.15
N GLY A 116 45.19 0.61 8.87
CA GLY A 116 45.28 0.87 10.31
C GLY A 116 45.07 -0.36 11.16
N SER A 117 44.84 -0.13 12.45
CA SER A 117 44.60 -1.17 13.45
C SER A 117 43.59 -0.71 14.50
N GLY A 118 42.97 -1.68 15.18
CA GLY A 118 41.98 -1.41 16.22
C GLY A 118 40.67 -0.82 15.70
N ASN A 119 40.06 0.07 16.48
CA ASN A 119 38.73 0.63 16.19
C ASN A 119 38.73 1.71 15.09
N ASP A 120 39.91 2.25 14.76
CA ASP A 120 40.08 3.32 13.77
C ASP A 120 40.52 2.76 12.39
N ALA A 121 40.57 1.44 12.25
CA ALA A 121 40.88 0.81 10.98
C ALA A 121 39.74 1.02 9.98
N ILE A 122 40.10 1.26 8.72
CA ILE A 122 39.17 1.35 7.58
C ILE A 122 39.42 0.21 6.61
N HIS A 123 38.39 -0.13 5.83
CA HIS A 123 38.44 -1.18 4.82
C HIS A 123 38.33 -0.53 3.44
N VAL A 124 39.28 -0.84 2.59
CA VAL A 124 39.39 -0.25 1.26
C VAL A 124 39.49 -1.34 0.20
N MET A 125 38.88 -1.10 -0.95
CA MET A 125 39.04 -1.98 -2.11
C MET A 125 39.15 -1.15 -3.39
N LEU A 126 39.76 -1.76 -4.39
CA LEU A 126 39.72 -1.26 -5.75
C LEU A 126 38.52 -1.88 -6.47
N SER A 127 37.83 -1.11 -7.30
CA SER A 127 36.78 -1.65 -8.18
C SER A 127 37.36 -2.73 -9.12
N GLY A 128 36.52 -3.64 -9.61
CA GLY A 128 36.97 -4.72 -10.48
C GLY A 128 37.57 -4.26 -11.81
N ASP A 129 37.15 -3.08 -12.30
CA ASP A 129 37.74 -2.39 -13.45
C ASP A 129 38.97 -1.54 -13.10
N GLN A 130 39.34 -1.50 -11.82
CA GLN A 130 40.45 -0.76 -11.25
C GLN A 130 40.36 0.75 -11.42
N THR A 131 39.18 1.32 -11.69
CA THR A 131 39.00 2.76 -11.94
C THR A 131 38.62 3.56 -10.69
N LYS A 132 38.21 2.90 -9.61
CA LYS A 132 37.71 3.55 -8.38
C LYS A 132 38.26 2.87 -7.14
N VAL A 133 38.49 3.69 -6.11
CA VAL A 133 38.75 3.23 -4.74
C VAL A 133 37.46 3.36 -3.94
N TYR A 134 37.05 2.29 -3.28
CA TYR A 134 35.95 2.30 -2.33
C TYR A 134 36.51 2.24 -0.92
N ILE A 135 36.13 3.21 -0.08
CA ILE A 135 36.35 3.18 1.37
C ILE A 135 35.02 2.76 2.00
N LEU A 136 34.94 1.51 2.48
CA LEU A 136 33.68 0.88 2.89
C LEU A 136 32.99 1.69 4.00
N GLU A 137 33.75 2.21 4.97
CA GLU A 137 33.25 3.04 6.07
C GLU A 137 32.68 4.39 5.60
N SER A 138 32.91 4.81 4.36
CA SER A 138 32.32 6.02 3.78
C SER A 138 31.15 5.75 2.84
N LEU A 139 30.94 4.49 2.43
CA LEU A 139 29.89 4.14 1.48
C LEU A 139 28.50 4.43 2.02
N GLN A 140 27.70 5.09 1.19
CA GLN A 140 26.26 5.23 1.36
C GLN A 140 25.52 4.16 0.55
N LYS A 141 24.24 3.91 0.88
CA LYS A 141 23.37 2.96 0.17
C LYS A 141 23.31 3.28 -1.33
N ALA A 142 23.25 4.55 -1.69
CA ALA A 142 23.22 5.02 -3.08
C ALA A 142 24.53 4.70 -3.82
N ASP A 143 25.69 5.00 -3.22
CA ASP A 143 27.00 4.72 -3.83
C ASP A 143 27.14 3.23 -4.12
N PHE A 144 26.82 2.40 -3.12
CA PHE A 144 26.89 0.95 -3.25
C PHE A 144 25.94 0.43 -4.35
N ALA A 145 24.70 0.92 -4.40
CA ALA A 145 23.73 0.50 -5.40
C ALA A 145 24.19 0.79 -6.85
N THR A 146 25.05 1.79 -7.06
CA THR A 146 25.62 2.12 -8.37
C THR A 146 26.91 1.35 -8.72
N MET A 147 27.45 0.55 -7.79
CA MET A 147 28.64 -0.25 -8.04
C MET A 147 28.35 -1.40 -9.01
N ALA A 148 29.40 -1.89 -9.67
CA ALA A 148 29.30 -3.13 -10.44
C ALA A 148 28.88 -4.30 -9.53
N ILE A 149 28.04 -5.21 -10.03
CA ILE A 149 27.53 -6.36 -9.24
C ILE A 149 28.67 -7.22 -8.68
N ALA A 150 29.78 -7.34 -9.41
CA ALA A 150 30.97 -8.04 -8.94
C ALA A 150 31.56 -7.38 -7.67
N ASP A 151 31.69 -6.06 -7.67
CA ASP A 151 32.18 -5.28 -6.52
C ASP A 151 31.22 -5.38 -5.33
N GLN A 152 29.91 -5.22 -5.59
CA GLN A 152 28.87 -5.41 -4.59
C GLN A 152 28.95 -6.79 -3.93
N THR A 153 29.21 -7.84 -4.73
CA THR A 153 29.32 -9.22 -4.26
C THR A 153 30.56 -9.42 -3.40
N ILE A 154 31.69 -8.82 -3.76
CA ILE A 154 32.91 -8.84 -2.94
C ILE A 154 32.63 -8.21 -1.58
N ILE A 155 32.09 -7.00 -1.55
CA ILE A 155 31.81 -6.30 -0.28
C ILE A 155 30.81 -7.09 0.57
N ALA A 156 29.73 -7.60 -0.03
CA ALA A 156 28.74 -8.42 0.67
C ALA A 156 29.31 -9.73 1.23
N THR A 157 30.29 -10.34 0.57
CA THR A 157 30.90 -11.60 1.02
C THR A 157 31.86 -11.36 2.19
N VAL A 158 32.70 -10.33 2.10
CA VAL A 158 33.67 -10.00 3.16
C VAL A 158 32.97 -9.50 4.41
N ALA A 159 31.89 -8.75 4.21
CA ALA A 159 30.95 -8.33 5.24
C ALA A 159 30.48 -9.47 6.15
N ASN A 160 30.16 -10.63 5.59
CA ASN A 160 29.64 -11.74 6.37
C ASN A 160 30.77 -12.60 6.99
N ALA A 161 31.95 -12.67 6.37
CA ALA A 161 33.00 -13.61 6.78
C ALA A 161 34.00 -13.05 7.81
N ASP A 162 34.49 -11.83 7.61
CA ASP A 162 35.57 -11.25 8.44
C ASP A 162 35.08 -10.16 9.39
N LEU A 163 33.96 -9.52 9.07
CA LEU A 163 33.53 -8.25 9.67
C LEU A 163 32.60 -8.40 10.90
N ALA A 164 32.11 -9.60 11.18
CA ALA A 164 31.47 -9.95 12.45
C ALA A 164 32.45 -9.89 13.64
N LYS A 165 33.77 -9.91 13.38
CA LYS A 165 34.83 -9.87 14.42
C LYS A 165 35.29 -8.44 14.76
N THR A 166 35.11 -7.49 13.84
CA THR A 166 35.59 -6.11 13.98
C THR A 166 34.38 -5.16 13.91
N GLY A 167 33.87 -4.72 15.07
CA GLY A 167 32.58 -4.02 15.18
C GLY A 167 32.40 -2.72 14.37
N ALA A 168 33.43 -2.20 13.68
CA ALA A 168 33.32 -1.09 12.74
C ALA A 168 32.56 -1.48 11.45
N ALA A 169 32.74 -2.69 10.96
CA ALA A 169 32.18 -3.08 9.67
C ALA A 169 30.76 -3.66 9.77
N ALA A 170 30.41 -4.26 10.92
CA ALA A 170 29.01 -4.48 11.29
C ALA A 170 28.19 -3.17 11.25
N LYS A 171 28.80 -2.02 11.63
CA LYS A 171 28.14 -0.71 11.49
C LYS A 171 28.01 -0.27 10.04
N THR A 172 29.01 -0.52 9.20
CA THR A 172 28.93 -0.24 7.75
C THR A 172 27.81 -1.06 7.10
N LEU A 173 27.69 -2.35 7.43
CA LEU A 173 26.62 -3.21 6.93
C LEU A 173 25.24 -2.76 7.40
N ALA A 174 25.11 -2.50 8.70
CA ALA A 174 23.88 -1.95 9.26
C ALA A 174 23.51 -0.61 8.59
N ARG A 175 24.49 0.26 8.31
CA ARG A 175 24.28 1.54 7.62
C ARG A 175 23.89 1.38 6.15
N LEU A 176 24.45 0.38 5.46
CA LEU A 176 24.06 0.04 4.10
C LEU A 176 22.71 -0.70 4.04
N GLY A 177 22.14 -1.06 5.20
CA GLY A 177 20.92 -1.86 5.32
C GLY A 177 21.12 -3.32 4.92
N MET A 178 22.36 -3.74 4.71
CA MET A 178 22.76 -5.09 4.35
C MET A 178 22.85 -5.92 5.64
N THR A 179 21.71 -6.21 6.25
CA THR A 179 21.67 -7.17 7.36
C THR A 179 21.82 -8.59 6.83
N GLU A 180 22.49 -9.45 7.59
CA GLU A 180 22.90 -10.82 7.20
C GLU A 180 21.78 -11.78 6.79
N ASP A 181 20.50 -11.43 7.00
CA ASP A 181 19.43 -12.42 6.95
C ASP A 181 18.61 -12.40 5.65
N VAL A 182 19.29 -12.72 4.55
CA VAL A 182 18.65 -13.17 3.29
C VAL A 182 17.66 -14.30 3.56
N GLY A 183 17.96 -15.13 4.57
CA GLY A 183 17.10 -16.20 5.07
C GLY A 183 15.76 -15.65 5.55
N GLN A 184 15.74 -14.66 6.43
CA GLN A 184 14.50 -14.02 6.91
C GLN A 184 13.64 -13.46 5.78
N ALA A 185 14.23 -12.74 4.82
CA ALA A 185 13.50 -12.23 3.68
C ALA A 185 12.90 -13.37 2.84
N THR A 186 13.69 -14.43 2.60
CA THR A 186 13.26 -15.63 1.86
C THR A 186 12.16 -16.39 2.60
N ASP A 187 12.26 -16.52 3.92
CA ASP A 187 11.28 -17.17 4.79
C ASP A 187 9.97 -16.38 4.82
N ALA A 188 10.03 -15.05 4.89
CA ALA A 188 8.86 -14.19 4.81
C ALA A 188 8.15 -14.34 3.45
N ILE A 189 8.92 -14.38 2.35
CA ILE A 189 8.41 -14.64 1.00
C ILE A 189 7.74 -16.01 0.92
N ASN A 190 8.41 -17.06 1.37
CA ASN A 190 7.89 -18.43 1.32
C ASN A 190 6.62 -18.59 2.15
N LYS A 191 6.59 -18.00 3.36
CA LYS A 191 5.40 -18.00 4.22
C LYS A 191 4.21 -17.32 3.55
N LEU A 192 4.43 -16.19 2.87
CA LEU A 192 3.36 -15.51 2.14
C LEU A 192 2.89 -16.33 0.93
N LEU A 193 3.81 -16.93 0.17
CA LEU A 193 3.47 -17.83 -0.94
C LEU A 193 2.64 -19.03 -0.45
N ASP A 194 3.01 -19.64 0.67
CA ASP A 194 2.25 -20.73 1.27
C ASP A 194 0.85 -20.29 1.68
N THR A 195 0.72 -19.09 2.26
CA THR A 195 -0.59 -18.51 2.59
C THR A 195 -1.45 -18.33 1.34
N ILE A 196 -0.87 -17.75 0.27
CA ILE A 196 -1.57 -17.53 -1.00
C ILE A 196 -1.99 -18.85 -1.66
N ASN A 197 -1.08 -19.82 -1.72
CA ASN A 197 -1.34 -21.09 -2.39
C ASN A 197 -2.42 -21.90 -1.69
N ASN A 198 -2.39 -21.92 -0.36
CA ASN A 198 -3.27 -22.75 0.45
C ASN A 198 -4.64 -22.11 0.75
N ASP A 199 -4.88 -20.84 0.40
CA ASP A 199 -6.19 -20.22 0.59
C ASP A 199 -7.22 -20.79 -0.40
N PRO A 200 -8.27 -21.50 0.04
CA PRO A 200 -9.23 -22.13 -0.87
C PRO A 200 -10.27 -21.14 -1.43
N SER A 201 -10.36 -19.92 -0.87
CA SER A 201 -11.40 -18.96 -1.22
C SER A 201 -11.05 -18.13 -2.45
N VAL A 202 -9.76 -17.92 -2.73
CA VAL A 202 -9.28 -17.12 -3.87
C VAL A 202 -9.08 -18.02 -5.09
N PRO A 203 -9.64 -17.69 -6.27
CA PRO A 203 -9.37 -18.43 -7.51
C PRO A 203 -7.90 -18.44 -7.89
N ASP A 204 -7.40 -19.53 -8.50
CA ASP A 204 -5.98 -19.65 -8.88
C ASP A 204 -5.51 -18.56 -9.85
N SER A 205 -6.40 -18.06 -10.72
CA SER A 205 -6.11 -16.93 -11.61
C SER A 205 -5.82 -15.64 -10.85
N ASP A 206 -6.50 -15.43 -9.73
CA ASP A 206 -6.35 -14.24 -8.90
C ASP A 206 -5.14 -14.39 -7.98
N LYS A 207 -4.89 -15.59 -7.43
CA LYS A 207 -3.63 -15.93 -6.73
C LYS A 207 -2.40 -15.68 -7.58
N GLN A 208 -2.49 -15.95 -8.90
CA GLN A 208 -1.36 -15.76 -9.79
C GLN A 208 -0.85 -14.32 -9.82
N VAL A 209 -1.74 -13.32 -9.73
CA VAL A 209 -1.35 -11.90 -9.69
C VAL A 209 -0.40 -11.63 -8.52
N PHE A 210 -0.76 -12.10 -7.33
CA PHE A 210 0.08 -11.94 -6.13
C PHE A 210 1.37 -12.78 -6.18
N ARG A 211 1.32 -13.98 -6.77
CA ARG A 211 2.54 -14.80 -7.00
C ARG A 211 3.52 -14.09 -7.92
N ASP A 212 3.02 -13.43 -8.95
CA ASP A 212 3.84 -12.65 -9.89
C ASP A 212 4.44 -11.42 -9.19
N GLU A 213 3.67 -10.72 -8.34
CA GLU A 213 4.22 -9.62 -7.51
C GLU A 213 5.34 -10.10 -6.57
N ILE A 214 5.16 -11.24 -5.91
CA ILE A 214 6.20 -11.84 -5.05
C ILE A 214 7.41 -12.27 -5.88
N THR A 215 7.19 -12.79 -7.08
CA THR A 215 8.27 -13.11 -8.02
C THR A 215 9.06 -11.86 -8.39
N ASN A 216 8.40 -10.71 -8.56
CA ASN A 216 9.06 -9.43 -8.78
C ASN A 216 9.91 -9.01 -7.58
N VAL A 217 9.41 -9.20 -6.35
CA VAL A 217 10.21 -8.99 -5.12
C VAL A 217 11.43 -9.91 -5.14
N GLN A 218 11.26 -11.21 -5.37
CA GLN A 218 12.35 -12.18 -5.44
C GLN A 218 13.39 -11.82 -6.50
N ASN A 219 12.95 -11.38 -7.68
CA ASN A 219 13.84 -10.96 -8.77
C ASN A 219 14.65 -9.72 -8.38
N ARG A 220 14.06 -8.75 -7.66
CA ARG A 220 14.79 -7.59 -7.14
C ARG A 220 15.82 -8.00 -6.08
N VAL A 221 15.45 -8.90 -5.17
CA VAL A 221 16.35 -9.44 -4.13
C VAL A 221 17.49 -10.26 -4.74
N GLY A 222 17.23 -11.01 -5.81
CA GLY A 222 18.24 -11.79 -6.52
C GLY A 222 19.15 -10.93 -7.42
N GLY A 223 18.58 -9.90 -8.06
CA GLY A 223 19.28 -9.00 -8.97
C GLY A 223 20.09 -7.90 -8.29
N THR A 224 19.74 -7.53 -7.06
CA THR A 224 20.47 -6.55 -6.26
C THR A 224 21.12 -7.21 -5.05
N LYS A 225 22.38 -6.89 -4.77
CA LYS A 225 23.04 -7.37 -3.54
C LYS A 225 22.79 -6.47 -2.34
N VAL A 226 22.22 -5.28 -2.57
CA VAL A 226 21.75 -4.38 -1.52
C VAL A 226 20.26 -4.37 -1.49
N TYR A 227 19.73 -4.89 -0.40
CA TYR A 227 18.37 -4.67 -0.02
C TYR A 227 18.33 -4.50 1.49
N SER A 228 17.37 -3.71 1.93
CA SER A 228 17.01 -3.64 3.32
C SER A 228 16.00 -4.74 3.56
N VAL A 229 16.30 -5.66 4.48
CA VAL A 229 15.35 -6.69 4.92
C VAL A 229 14.07 -6.02 5.44
N THR A 230 14.18 -4.84 6.06
CA THR A 230 13.03 -4.03 6.46
C THR A 230 12.19 -3.58 5.27
N ASP A 231 12.81 -3.11 4.19
CA ASP A 231 12.11 -2.65 2.97
C ASP A 231 11.39 -3.84 2.31
N ILE A 232 12.05 -5.00 2.23
CA ILE A 232 11.44 -6.23 1.70
C ILE A 232 10.28 -6.67 2.59
N ASN A 233 10.48 -6.73 3.90
CA ASN A 233 9.43 -7.15 4.83
C ASN A 233 8.24 -6.19 4.80
N SER A 234 8.48 -4.89 4.61
CA SER A 234 7.43 -3.89 4.41
C SER A 234 6.65 -4.16 3.13
N GLU A 235 7.33 -4.44 2.01
CA GLU A 235 6.69 -4.77 0.74
C GLU A 235 5.89 -6.09 0.80
N ILE A 236 6.46 -7.13 1.41
CA ILE A 236 5.78 -8.41 1.64
C ILE A 236 4.58 -8.26 2.55
N SER A 237 4.68 -7.46 3.61
CA SER A 237 3.55 -7.15 4.49
C SER A 237 2.44 -6.40 3.75
N ALA A 238 2.81 -5.46 2.88
CA ALA A 238 1.84 -4.73 2.05
C ALA A 238 1.12 -5.66 1.06
N ILE A 239 1.84 -6.56 0.37
CA ILE A 239 1.24 -7.59 -0.50
C ILE A 239 0.32 -8.51 0.33
N SER A 240 0.77 -8.93 1.51
CA SER A 240 -0.01 -9.79 2.40
C SER A 240 -1.32 -9.14 2.84
N ALA A 241 -1.31 -7.85 3.19
CA ALA A 241 -2.51 -7.11 3.57
C ALA A 241 -3.51 -7.01 2.41
N ARG A 242 -3.04 -6.71 1.19
CA ARG A 242 -3.88 -6.65 -0.02
C ARG A 242 -4.44 -8.02 -0.40
N PHE A 243 -3.64 -9.09 -0.27
CA PHE A 243 -4.11 -10.46 -0.46
C PHE A 243 -5.19 -10.83 0.55
N HIS A 244 -5.00 -10.49 1.83
CA HIS A 244 -6.00 -10.74 2.87
C HIS A 244 -7.34 -10.04 2.55
N ARG A 245 -7.29 -8.79 2.08
CA ARG A 245 -8.48 -8.04 1.59
C ARG A 245 -9.23 -8.81 0.50
N VAL A 246 -8.51 -9.31 -0.50
CA VAL A 246 -9.09 -10.14 -1.58
C VAL A 246 -9.66 -11.45 -1.05
N ALA A 247 -8.92 -12.16 -0.19
CA ALA A 247 -9.32 -13.44 0.37
C ALA A 247 -10.61 -13.35 1.19
N VAL A 248 -10.74 -12.33 2.04
CA VAL A 248 -11.93 -12.11 2.86
C VAL A 248 -13.17 -11.85 1.99
N PHE A 249 -13.04 -11.04 0.93
CA PHE A 249 -14.13 -10.80 -0.03
C PHE A 249 -14.45 -12.03 -0.88
N ALA A 250 -13.42 -12.78 -1.31
CA ALA A 250 -13.60 -14.01 -2.08
C ALA A 250 -14.31 -15.10 -1.26
N LYS A 251 -13.95 -15.23 0.03
CA LYS A 251 -14.62 -16.10 1.00
C LYS A 251 -16.08 -15.71 1.19
N ALA A 252 -16.36 -14.41 1.39
CA ALA A 252 -17.73 -13.93 1.54
C ALA A 252 -18.57 -14.15 0.26
N LYS A 253 -17.97 -13.98 -0.93
CA LYS A 253 -18.60 -14.33 -2.20
C LYS A 253 -18.89 -15.83 -2.32
N ALA A 254 -17.93 -16.68 -1.95
CA ALA A 254 -18.06 -18.14 -2.06
C ALA A 254 -19.09 -18.71 -1.09
N ALA A 255 -19.27 -18.09 0.08
CA ALA A 255 -20.33 -18.45 1.02
C ALA A 255 -21.74 -18.25 0.43
N GLY A 256 -21.87 -17.35 -0.57
CA GLY A 256 -23.13 -17.06 -1.23
C GLY A 256 -24.15 -16.41 -0.30
N PRO A 257 -25.39 -16.19 -0.77
CA PRO A 257 -26.45 -15.82 0.14
C PRO A 257 -26.83 -17.01 1.03
N LEU A 258 -27.06 -16.78 2.32
CA LEU A 258 -27.93 -17.61 3.15
C LEU A 258 -29.29 -17.73 2.46
N LYS A 259 -29.58 -18.95 2.04
CA LYS A 259 -30.89 -19.33 1.50
C LYS A 259 -31.82 -19.64 2.68
N PRO A 260 -33.08 -19.21 2.64
CA PRO A 260 -34.07 -19.66 3.62
C PRO A 260 -34.16 -21.18 3.63
N ASP A 261 -34.47 -21.79 4.79
CA ASP A 261 -34.77 -23.22 4.84
C ASP A 261 -35.93 -23.53 3.89
N PRO A 262 -35.74 -24.40 2.87
CA PRO A 262 -36.80 -24.72 1.92
C PRO A 262 -38.04 -25.34 2.57
N ASN A 263 -37.94 -25.83 3.82
CA ASN A 263 -39.06 -26.40 4.57
C ASN A 263 -39.80 -25.36 5.44
N ASP A 264 -39.29 -24.15 5.57
CA ASP A 264 -39.95 -23.07 6.30
C ASP A 264 -40.13 -21.84 5.39
N PRO A 265 -41.24 -21.76 4.63
CA PRO A 265 -41.52 -20.62 3.75
C PRO A 265 -41.70 -19.29 4.50
N ASN A 266 -41.75 -19.33 5.84
CA ASN A 266 -41.81 -18.14 6.69
C ASN A 266 -40.44 -17.75 7.27
N GLN A 267 -39.39 -18.58 7.12
CA GLN A 267 -38.02 -18.14 7.42
C GLN A 267 -37.59 -17.07 6.41
N PHE A 268 -36.96 -16.02 6.92
CA PHE A 268 -36.56 -14.82 6.19
C PHE A 268 -35.99 -15.12 4.80
N ARG A 269 -36.65 -14.58 3.78
CA ARG A 269 -36.22 -14.61 2.37
C ARG A 269 -34.86 -13.95 2.19
N ASP A 270 -33.93 -14.63 1.50
CA ASP A 270 -32.65 -14.17 0.94
C ASP A 270 -32.00 -12.96 1.66
N VAL A 271 -31.39 -13.22 2.83
CA VAL A 271 -31.08 -12.17 3.81
C VAL A 271 -29.59 -11.80 3.94
N THR A 272 -28.83 -12.00 2.87
CA THR A 272 -27.36 -11.89 2.92
C THR A 272 -26.80 -11.08 1.78
N GLY A 273 -27.07 -9.79 1.86
CA GLY A 273 -26.37 -8.79 1.09
C GLY A 273 -27.13 -7.48 1.14
N LEU A 274 -26.39 -6.39 1.24
CA LEU A 274 -26.96 -5.05 1.17
C LEU A 274 -27.68 -4.87 -0.17
N ASN A 275 -27.07 -5.36 -1.25
CA ASN A 275 -27.71 -5.58 -2.55
C ASN A 275 -27.49 -7.00 -3.08
N LEU A 276 -28.59 -7.73 -3.27
CA LEU A 276 -28.62 -8.97 -4.04
C LEU A 276 -29.10 -8.64 -5.47
N ASP A 277 -28.51 -9.28 -6.49
CA ASP A 277 -29.05 -9.26 -7.86
C ASP A 277 -30.22 -10.25 -8.02
N ASP A 278 -30.83 -10.26 -9.21
CA ASP A 278 -31.92 -11.18 -9.57
C ASP A 278 -31.55 -12.67 -9.44
N ASN A 279 -30.25 -12.99 -9.36
CA ASN A 279 -29.73 -14.34 -9.19
C ASN A 279 -29.32 -14.63 -7.73
N GLY A 280 -29.61 -13.71 -6.79
CA GLY A 280 -29.25 -13.83 -5.39
C GLY A 280 -27.76 -13.57 -5.09
N ASN A 281 -26.97 -13.04 -6.03
CA ASN A 281 -25.57 -12.73 -5.76
C ASN A 281 -25.44 -11.40 -5.03
N ASN A 282 -24.57 -11.34 -4.03
CA ASN A 282 -24.23 -10.09 -3.35
C ASN A 282 -23.39 -9.18 -4.27
N VAL A 283 -24.07 -8.25 -4.94
CA VAL A 283 -23.51 -7.35 -5.96
C VAL A 283 -22.39 -6.48 -5.37
N ASP A 284 -22.58 -6.00 -4.14
CA ASP A 284 -21.61 -5.11 -3.50
C ASP A 284 -20.30 -5.84 -3.19
N ILE A 285 -20.37 -7.09 -2.70
CA ILE A 285 -19.18 -7.93 -2.45
C ILE A 285 -18.49 -8.29 -3.78
N VAL A 286 -19.25 -8.66 -4.81
CA VAL A 286 -18.69 -9.02 -6.12
C VAL A 286 -18.00 -7.82 -6.77
N ASN A 287 -18.61 -6.63 -6.68
CA ASN A 287 -18.03 -5.40 -7.21
C ASN A 287 -16.78 -4.98 -6.42
N GLY A 288 -16.80 -5.08 -5.09
CA GLY A 288 -15.64 -4.81 -4.25
C GLY A 288 -14.47 -5.72 -4.59
N LEU A 289 -14.70 -7.04 -4.67
CA LEU A 289 -13.69 -8.01 -5.08
C LEU A 289 -13.09 -7.70 -6.46
N LYS A 290 -13.95 -7.36 -7.43
CA LYS A 290 -13.53 -6.99 -8.79
C LYS A 290 -12.67 -5.73 -8.78
N ALA A 291 -13.05 -4.71 -8.00
CA ALA A 291 -12.30 -3.47 -7.87
C ALA A 291 -10.92 -3.72 -7.24
N PHE A 292 -10.83 -4.50 -6.16
CA PHE A 292 -9.55 -4.88 -5.56
C PHE A 292 -8.67 -5.63 -6.56
N MET A 293 -9.18 -6.67 -7.23
CA MET A 293 -8.39 -7.42 -8.22
C MET A 293 -7.95 -6.58 -9.43
N ASN A 294 -8.73 -5.58 -9.83
CA ASN A 294 -8.33 -4.65 -10.88
C ASN A 294 -7.18 -3.75 -10.43
N ALA A 295 -7.20 -3.29 -9.16
CA ALA A 295 -6.10 -2.54 -8.58
C ALA A 295 -4.81 -3.37 -8.52
N GLU A 296 -4.87 -4.63 -8.04
CA GLU A 296 -3.68 -5.50 -7.99
C GLU A 296 -3.08 -5.75 -9.37
N LYS A 297 -3.91 -5.96 -10.40
CA LYS A 297 -3.43 -6.10 -11.79
C LYS A 297 -2.71 -4.83 -12.28
N GLN A 298 -3.15 -3.65 -11.86
CA GLN A 298 -2.49 -2.38 -12.17
C GLN A 298 -1.17 -2.22 -11.42
N ILE A 299 -1.12 -2.61 -10.14
CA ILE A 299 0.10 -2.64 -9.32
C ILE A 299 1.14 -3.55 -9.99
N LEU A 300 0.77 -4.79 -10.30
CA LEU A 300 1.65 -5.75 -10.98
C LEU A 300 2.12 -5.22 -12.33
N ALA A 301 1.25 -4.60 -13.12
CA ALA A 301 1.62 -4.02 -14.41
C ALA A 301 2.64 -2.87 -14.26
N ALA A 302 2.45 -1.99 -13.27
CA ALA A 302 3.37 -0.90 -12.98
C ALA A 302 4.73 -1.41 -12.50
N ASP A 303 4.75 -2.42 -11.64
CA ASP A 303 5.97 -3.07 -11.16
C ASP A 303 6.71 -3.80 -12.29
N ASN A 304 5.99 -4.53 -13.15
CA ASN A 304 6.58 -5.18 -14.33
C ASN A 304 7.22 -4.16 -15.28
N ALA A 305 6.55 -3.02 -15.51
CA ALA A 305 7.11 -1.95 -16.32
C ALA A 305 8.38 -1.37 -15.69
N ALA A 306 8.38 -1.11 -14.37
CA ALA A 306 9.56 -0.62 -13.66
C ALA A 306 10.73 -1.61 -13.74
N MET A 307 10.49 -2.91 -13.53
CA MET A 307 11.52 -3.93 -13.66
C MET A 307 12.05 -4.05 -15.09
N GLN A 308 11.19 -3.97 -16.10
CA GLN A 308 11.63 -3.98 -17.49
C GLN A 308 12.57 -2.80 -17.77
N ILE A 309 12.18 -1.59 -17.35
CA ILE A 309 13.01 -0.39 -17.49
C ILE A 309 14.36 -0.58 -16.78
N ALA A 310 14.35 -1.13 -15.57
CA ALA A 310 15.57 -1.40 -14.81
C ALA A 310 16.50 -2.41 -15.49
N ASN A 311 15.95 -3.46 -16.09
CA ASN A 311 16.72 -4.54 -16.69
C ASN A 311 17.23 -4.22 -18.11
N THR A 312 16.44 -3.52 -18.92
CA THR A 312 16.76 -3.29 -20.34
C THR A 312 17.14 -1.86 -20.66
N GLY A 313 16.81 -0.90 -19.78
CA GLY A 313 16.89 0.53 -20.10
C GLY A 313 15.95 0.94 -21.24
N THR A 314 14.94 0.13 -21.57
CA THR A 314 13.96 0.41 -22.63
C THR A 314 12.54 0.30 -22.09
N LEU A 315 11.61 1.05 -22.70
CA LEU A 315 10.18 0.88 -22.45
C LEU A 315 9.62 -0.21 -23.35
N ALA A 316 8.58 -0.92 -22.90
CA ALA A 316 7.88 -1.91 -23.73
C ALA A 316 7.49 -1.34 -25.10
N GLY A 317 7.92 -1.99 -26.17
CA GLY A 317 7.65 -1.57 -27.55
C GLY A 317 8.64 -0.53 -28.12
N LEU A 318 9.57 -0.02 -27.31
CA LEU A 318 10.66 0.82 -27.79
C LEU A 318 11.96 0.00 -27.88
N THR A 319 12.62 0.05 -29.03
CA THR A 319 13.94 -0.56 -29.25
C THR A 319 15.09 0.34 -28.81
N LYS A 320 14.85 1.64 -28.66
CA LYS A 320 15.87 2.62 -28.29
C LYS A 320 16.01 2.67 -26.76
N HIS A 321 17.26 2.62 -26.28
CA HIS A 321 17.57 2.91 -24.88
C HIS A 321 17.13 4.32 -24.50
N LEU A 322 16.49 4.43 -23.34
CA LEU A 322 16.08 5.69 -22.76
C LEU A 322 17.31 6.43 -22.24
N ASP A 323 17.35 7.75 -22.41
CA ASP A 323 18.34 8.59 -21.73
C ASP A 323 18.02 8.69 -20.24
N ALA A 324 18.97 9.19 -19.43
CA ALA A 324 18.78 9.27 -17.98
C ALA A 324 17.52 10.07 -17.56
N PRO A 325 17.18 11.23 -18.18
CA PRO A 325 15.92 11.91 -17.89
C PRO A 325 14.67 11.08 -18.22
N SER A 326 14.67 10.38 -19.37
CA SER A 326 13.54 9.53 -19.76
C SER A 326 13.39 8.31 -18.87
N LEU A 327 14.50 7.70 -18.42
CA LEU A 327 14.49 6.62 -17.43
C LEU A 327 13.85 7.10 -16.11
N LEU A 328 14.31 8.26 -15.61
CA LEU A 328 13.77 8.84 -14.39
C LEU A 328 12.26 9.10 -14.49
N ALA A 329 11.82 9.71 -15.59
CA ALA A 329 10.40 9.96 -15.85
C ALA A 329 9.58 8.66 -15.92
N ALA A 330 10.13 7.62 -16.55
CA ALA A 330 9.45 6.33 -16.68
C ALA A 330 9.30 5.62 -15.31
N PHE A 331 10.34 5.62 -14.47
CA PHE A 331 10.24 5.08 -13.10
C PHE A 331 9.23 5.86 -12.25
N GLN A 332 9.21 7.18 -12.35
CA GLN A 332 8.25 8.02 -11.63
C GLN A 332 6.82 7.76 -12.09
N LEU A 333 6.60 7.55 -13.39
CA LEU A 333 5.29 7.19 -13.91
C LEU A 333 4.82 5.84 -13.36
N SER A 334 5.69 4.82 -13.36
CA SER A 334 5.37 3.51 -12.76
C SER A 334 5.01 3.63 -11.27
N ALA A 335 5.79 4.39 -10.49
CA ALA A 335 5.47 4.64 -9.08
C ALA A 335 4.10 5.32 -8.90
N ASN A 336 3.81 6.38 -9.67
CA ASN A 336 2.52 7.07 -9.60
C ASN A 336 1.34 6.17 -9.98
N LEU A 337 1.51 5.28 -10.97
CA LEU A 337 0.47 4.32 -11.36
C LEU A 337 0.22 3.29 -10.26
N LYS A 338 1.27 2.81 -9.59
CA LYS A 338 1.17 1.93 -8.42
C LYS A 338 0.40 2.61 -7.28
N ASP A 339 0.77 3.84 -6.93
CA ASP A 339 0.12 4.61 -5.87
C ASP A 339 -1.36 4.91 -6.21
N GLN A 340 -1.67 5.17 -7.48
CA GLN A 340 -3.04 5.36 -7.93
C GLN A 340 -3.88 4.09 -7.75
N ALA A 341 -3.32 2.93 -8.09
CA ALA A 341 -4.00 1.65 -7.93
C ALA A 341 -4.23 1.31 -6.45
N ILE A 342 -3.26 1.56 -5.57
CA ILE A 342 -3.41 1.41 -4.12
C ILE A 342 -4.55 2.31 -3.61
N ASN A 343 -4.53 3.59 -3.96
CA ASN A 343 -5.60 4.54 -3.57
C ASN A 343 -6.99 4.11 -4.09
N ALA A 344 -7.07 3.53 -5.29
CA ALA A 344 -8.32 3.02 -5.83
C ALA A 344 -8.86 1.85 -5.00
N ALA A 345 -8.00 0.93 -4.57
CA ALA A 345 -8.37 -0.16 -3.68
C ALA A 345 -8.82 0.36 -2.30
N ASP A 346 -8.10 1.32 -1.73
CA ASP A 346 -8.45 1.87 -0.40
C ASP A 346 -9.75 2.69 -0.45
N THR A 347 -9.99 3.42 -1.55
CA THR A 347 -11.26 4.12 -1.79
C THR A 347 -12.42 3.15 -1.85
N GLU A 348 -12.26 2.01 -2.51
CA GLU A 348 -13.29 0.98 -2.53
C GLU A 348 -13.53 0.37 -1.15
N GLU A 349 -12.48 0.16 -0.36
CA GLU A 349 -12.64 -0.31 1.02
C GLU A 349 -13.47 0.68 1.86
N ILE A 350 -13.24 1.99 1.73
CA ILE A 350 -14.06 3.03 2.35
C ILE A 350 -15.51 2.98 1.88
N ASN A 351 -15.75 2.77 0.58
CA ASN A 351 -17.11 2.62 0.06
C ASN A 351 -17.84 1.45 0.73
N GLN A 352 -17.16 0.32 0.87
CA GLN A 352 -17.69 -0.88 1.53
C GLN A 352 -17.93 -0.65 3.04
N ILE A 353 -17.05 0.08 3.72
CA ILE A 353 -17.26 0.52 5.12
C ILE A 353 -18.51 1.43 5.22
N ASN A 354 -18.67 2.37 4.31
CA ASN A 354 -19.83 3.27 4.31
C ASN A 354 -21.15 2.51 4.05
N LEU A 355 -21.14 1.49 3.19
CA LEU A 355 -22.29 0.60 2.99
C LEU A 355 -22.63 -0.18 4.28
N LEU A 356 -21.62 -0.70 4.98
CA LEU A 356 -21.81 -1.34 6.27
C LEU A 356 -22.42 -0.38 7.30
N LEU A 357 -21.87 0.83 7.44
CA LEU A 357 -22.35 1.85 8.38
C LEU A 357 -23.80 2.26 8.11
N LYS A 358 -24.23 2.35 6.85
CA LYS A 358 -25.65 2.61 6.51
C LYS A 358 -26.58 1.56 7.12
N THR A 359 -26.16 0.30 7.11
CA THR A 359 -26.93 -0.83 7.67
C THR A 359 -26.99 -0.77 9.19
N TYR A 360 -25.85 -0.48 9.82
CA TYR A 360 -25.78 -0.25 11.25
C TYR A 360 -26.69 0.91 11.68
N ASN A 361 -26.77 1.99 10.90
CA ASN A 361 -27.66 3.11 11.20
C ASN A 361 -29.14 2.72 11.09
N VAL A 362 -29.53 1.92 10.10
CA VAL A 362 -30.92 1.43 9.98
C VAL A 362 -31.32 0.63 11.23
N ILE A 363 -30.45 -0.27 11.71
CA ILE A 363 -30.78 -1.05 12.90
C ILE A 363 -30.75 -0.19 14.18
N GLN A 364 -29.83 0.78 14.30
CA GLN A 364 -29.85 1.74 15.42
C GLN A 364 -31.16 2.54 15.47
N GLU A 365 -31.67 2.97 14.31
CA GLU A 365 -32.94 3.68 14.23
C GLU A 365 -34.10 2.80 14.71
N LEU A 366 -34.18 1.55 14.25
CA LEU A 366 -35.19 0.58 14.67
C LEU A 366 -35.16 0.35 16.20
N ILE A 367 -33.98 0.27 16.79
CA ILE A 367 -33.84 0.11 18.24
C ILE A 367 -34.26 1.34 19.00
N ASN A 368 -33.86 2.53 18.54
CA ASN A 368 -34.27 3.77 19.18
C ASN A 368 -35.78 3.95 19.13
N GLN A 369 -36.41 3.60 18.00
CA GLN A 369 -37.87 3.57 17.87
C GLN A 369 -38.48 2.57 18.88
N THR A 370 -37.91 1.36 18.98
CA THR A 370 -38.37 0.34 19.94
C THR A 370 -38.26 0.83 21.39
N ILE A 371 -37.11 1.39 21.79
CA ILE A 371 -36.89 1.90 23.14
C ILE A 371 -37.85 3.05 23.47
N ALA A 372 -38.15 3.92 22.50
CA ALA A 372 -39.06 5.05 22.67
C ALA A 372 -40.52 4.64 22.96
N THR A 373 -40.90 3.39 22.67
CA THR A 373 -42.26 2.87 22.94
C THR A 373 -42.47 2.40 24.37
N PHE A 374 -41.39 2.19 25.15
CA PHE A 374 -41.52 1.73 26.53
C PHE A 374 -42.09 2.82 27.44
N ASP A 375 -43.06 2.43 28.27
CA ASP A 375 -43.62 3.30 29.31
C ASP A 375 -42.67 3.36 30.51
N ALA A 376 -42.19 4.56 30.86
CA ALA A 376 -41.30 4.78 31.99
C ALA A 376 -41.90 4.34 33.35
N SER A 377 -43.22 4.17 33.43
CA SER A 377 -43.90 3.66 34.63
C SER A 377 -43.94 2.13 34.72
N LYS A 378 -43.60 1.40 33.65
CA LYS A 378 -43.71 -0.06 33.55
C LYS A 378 -42.37 -0.74 33.29
N ASN A 379 -41.54 -0.82 34.32
CA ASN A 379 -40.18 -1.38 34.21
C ASN A 379 -40.13 -2.86 33.80
N ASP A 380 -41.19 -3.63 34.06
CA ASP A 380 -41.28 -5.06 33.73
C ASP A 380 -41.93 -5.34 32.37
N GLU A 381 -42.35 -4.29 31.65
CA GLU A 381 -42.92 -4.42 30.31
C GLU A 381 -41.90 -5.06 29.37
N LYS A 382 -42.39 -5.95 28.49
CA LYS A 382 -41.60 -6.55 27.43
C LYS A 382 -42.18 -6.16 26.09
N ARG A 383 -41.32 -5.73 25.18
CA ARG A 383 -41.68 -5.36 23.81
C ARG A 383 -40.74 -6.03 22.82
N GLY A 384 -41.30 -6.42 21.69
CA GLY A 384 -40.56 -6.82 20.51
C GLY A 384 -40.10 -5.60 19.73
N LEU A 385 -39.46 -5.85 18.59
CA LEU A 385 -39.00 -4.82 17.68
C LEU A 385 -40.15 -3.87 17.29
N LEU A 386 -39.88 -2.57 17.14
CA LEU A 386 -40.87 -1.50 16.89
C LEU A 386 -41.92 -1.31 18.00
N GLY A 387 -41.75 -1.95 19.16
CA GLY A 387 -42.57 -1.72 20.34
C GLY A 387 -43.80 -2.58 20.49
N TYR A 388 -43.97 -3.61 19.64
CA TYR A 388 -45.07 -4.56 19.75
C TYR A 388 -45.03 -5.34 21.06
N ASP A 389 -46.15 -5.45 21.75
CA ASP A 389 -46.31 -6.37 22.87
C ASP A 389 -46.77 -7.76 22.40
N ALA A 390 -46.88 -8.71 23.34
CA ALA A 390 -47.28 -10.09 23.02
C ALA A 390 -48.71 -10.22 22.44
N SER A 391 -49.52 -9.18 22.53
CA SER A 391 -50.86 -9.10 21.93
C SER A 391 -50.87 -8.46 20.54
N GLY A 392 -49.71 -8.00 20.05
CA GLY A 392 -49.57 -7.29 18.78
C GLY A 392 -49.97 -5.82 18.85
N ASP A 393 -50.16 -5.27 20.06
CA ASP A 393 -50.44 -3.85 20.26
C ASP A 393 -49.12 -3.07 20.40
N ILE A 394 -49.04 -1.88 19.79
CA ILE A 394 -47.89 -0.96 19.96
C ILE A 394 -48.00 -0.24 21.32
N GLY A 395 -49.07 -0.46 22.07
CA GLY A 395 -49.25 0.09 23.41
C GLY A 395 -49.21 1.61 23.40
N ASN A 396 -49.70 2.23 22.31
CA ASN A 396 -49.70 3.67 22.20
C ASN A 396 -50.67 4.24 23.22
N ASN A 397 -50.12 5.11 24.05
CA ASN A 397 -50.78 6.16 24.79
C ASN A 397 -51.46 7.21 23.85
N SER A 398 -51.80 6.84 22.61
CA SER A 398 -52.75 7.57 21.78
C SER A 398 -54.11 7.24 22.37
N GLY A 399 -54.66 8.16 23.16
CA GLY A 399 -55.96 7.99 23.81
C GLY A 399 -56.91 7.27 22.87
N ARG A 400 -57.23 6.02 23.20
CA ARG A 400 -58.23 5.19 22.54
C ARG A 400 -59.47 6.08 22.49
N VAL A 401 -59.78 6.67 21.33
CA VAL A 401 -60.98 7.49 21.18
C VAL A 401 -62.12 6.50 21.31
N PRO A 402 -62.89 6.52 22.42
CA PRO A 402 -63.94 5.55 22.60
C PRO A 402 -65.07 5.93 21.64
N GLY A 403 -65.34 5.07 20.66
CA GLY A 403 -66.56 5.11 19.88
C GLY A 403 -66.38 5.57 18.45
N ASP A 404 -66.14 4.62 17.56
CA ASP A 404 -66.82 4.51 16.26
C ASP A 404 -66.71 3.03 15.85
N ALA A 405 -67.57 2.21 16.46
CA ALA A 405 -67.87 0.89 15.88
C ALA A 405 -68.70 1.14 14.62
N ASP A 406 -68.43 0.41 13.54
CA ASP A 406 -69.32 0.45 12.39
C ASP A 406 -70.73 -0.06 12.78
N ASP A 407 -71.72 0.16 11.91
CA ASP A 407 -73.10 -0.30 12.12
C ASP A 407 -73.23 -1.84 12.23
N GLN A 408 -72.13 -2.60 12.07
CA GLN A 408 -72.06 -4.05 12.24
C GLN A 408 -71.33 -4.49 13.52
N GLY A 409 -70.88 -3.55 14.36
CA GLY A 409 -70.19 -3.85 15.61
C GLY A 409 -68.73 -4.25 15.44
N HIS A 410 -68.12 -3.99 14.29
CA HIS A 410 -66.68 -4.14 14.11
C HIS A 410 -65.97 -2.91 14.67
N GLU A 411 -64.99 -3.14 15.55
CA GLU A 411 -64.13 -2.11 16.10
C GLU A 411 -63.17 -1.63 15.01
N ILE A 412 -63.37 -0.41 14.48
CA ILE A 412 -62.44 0.20 13.52
C ILE A 412 -61.24 0.72 14.31
N ILE A 413 -60.12 -0.01 14.27
CA ILE A 413 -58.85 0.48 14.83
C ILE A 413 -58.22 1.43 13.80
N ALA A 414 -58.62 2.70 13.83
CA ALA A 414 -57.98 3.73 13.01
C ALA A 414 -56.57 4.02 13.55
N HIS A 415 -55.54 3.48 12.89
CA HIS A 415 -54.14 3.89 13.09
C HIS A 415 -53.95 5.31 12.55
N THR A 416 -54.33 6.31 13.34
CA THR A 416 -54.14 7.73 13.03
C THR A 416 -52.71 8.12 13.36
N GLY A 417 -51.78 7.94 12.40
CA GLY A 417 -50.41 8.43 12.58
C GLY A 417 -49.38 8.13 11.50
N ILE A 418 -49.58 7.18 10.59
CA ILE A 418 -48.63 6.87 9.50
C ILE A 418 -49.39 6.78 8.18
N ASP A 419 -49.53 7.92 7.50
CA ASP A 419 -50.39 8.14 6.33
C ASP A 419 -49.82 7.60 5.00
N THR A 420 -49.22 6.41 5.00
CA THR A 420 -48.72 5.76 3.76
C THR A 420 -49.03 4.27 3.59
N LEU A 421 -49.67 3.58 4.54
CA LEU A 421 -50.05 2.17 4.36
C LEU A 421 -51.50 2.05 3.86
N LYS A 422 -51.66 2.09 2.54
CA LYS A 422 -52.95 2.03 1.81
C LYS A 422 -53.62 0.64 1.73
N ASN A 423 -53.29 -0.31 2.58
CA ASN A 423 -53.97 -1.61 2.63
C ASN A 423 -54.49 -1.91 4.04
N PRO A 424 -55.83 -1.92 4.27
CA PRO A 424 -56.38 -2.41 5.51
C PRO A 424 -56.09 -3.92 5.63
N VAL A 425 -55.44 -4.31 6.72
CA VAL A 425 -55.24 -5.72 7.08
C VAL A 425 -56.60 -6.27 7.51
N VAL A 426 -57.19 -7.15 6.69
CA VAL A 426 -58.38 -7.90 7.06
C VAL A 426 -57.94 -9.03 7.98
N VAL A 427 -58.31 -8.96 9.25
CA VAL A 427 -58.03 -10.01 10.24
C VAL A 427 -59.12 -11.07 10.12
N ASP A 428 -58.80 -12.22 9.54
CA ASP A 428 -59.71 -13.36 9.47
C ASP A 428 -59.89 -13.97 10.87
N ALA A 429 -61.13 -14.20 11.30
CA ALA A 429 -61.48 -14.46 12.71
C ALA A 429 -60.96 -15.81 13.25
N ASP A 430 -60.48 -16.70 12.37
CA ASP A 430 -59.91 -18.01 12.69
C ASP A 430 -58.36 -18.03 12.67
N GLU A 431 -57.68 -16.93 12.30
CA GLU A 431 -56.21 -16.77 12.36
C GLU A 431 -55.75 -15.86 13.53
N LYS A 432 -56.52 -15.83 14.61
CA LYS A 432 -56.44 -14.88 15.75
C LYS A 432 -55.10 -14.67 16.48
N ASN A 433 -54.00 -15.27 16.07
CA ASN A 433 -52.68 -15.06 16.70
C ASN A 433 -51.52 -14.84 15.71
N LYS A 434 -51.77 -14.68 14.41
CA LYS A 434 -50.70 -14.29 13.47
C LYS A 434 -50.69 -12.78 13.30
N PHE A 435 -50.18 -12.10 14.32
CA PHE A 435 -49.82 -10.70 14.19
C PHE A 435 -48.87 -10.55 12.98
N THR A 436 -49.29 -9.78 11.98
CA THR A 436 -48.44 -9.42 10.85
C THR A 436 -47.80 -8.08 11.21
N PRO A 437 -46.49 -8.03 11.47
CA PRO A 437 -45.79 -6.78 11.75
C PRO A 437 -46.07 -5.74 10.66
N PRO A 438 -45.99 -4.44 10.99
CA PRO A 438 -46.05 -3.38 9.99
C PRO A 438 -45.00 -3.70 8.95
N ALA A 439 -45.33 -3.47 7.68
CA ALA A 439 -44.44 -3.83 6.58
C ALA A 439 -43.08 -3.11 6.77
N LEU A 440 -42.10 -3.84 7.30
CA LEU A 440 -40.72 -3.41 7.36
C LEU A 440 -40.25 -3.21 5.92
N SER A 441 -39.54 -2.12 5.67
CA SER A 441 -38.88 -1.94 4.38
C SER A 441 -37.86 -3.06 4.14
N ASP A 442 -37.59 -3.37 2.87
CA ASP A 442 -36.56 -4.36 2.52
C ASP A 442 -35.20 -4.05 3.16
N ALA A 443 -34.85 -2.77 3.29
CA ALA A 443 -33.63 -2.33 3.96
C ALA A 443 -33.62 -2.65 5.47
N GLN A 444 -34.77 -2.48 6.14
CA GLN A 444 -34.92 -2.84 7.56
C GLN A 444 -34.87 -4.36 7.75
N LEU A 445 -35.53 -5.14 6.90
CA LEU A 445 -35.48 -6.61 6.95
C LEU A 445 -34.05 -7.14 6.76
N LYS A 446 -33.32 -6.61 5.77
CA LYS A 446 -31.91 -6.91 5.54
C LYS A 446 -31.01 -6.49 6.69
N ALA A 447 -31.28 -5.33 7.30
CA ALA A 447 -30.53 -4.89 8.46
C ALA A 447 -30.77 -5.84 9.63
N ILE A 448 -32.02 -6.15 9.98
CA ILE A 448 -32.37 -7.05 11.09
C ILE A 448 -31.69 -8.42 10.91
N SER A 449 -31.75 -8.99 9.70
CA SER A 449 -31.18 -10.31 9.45
C SER A 449 -29.67 -10.39 9.61
N MET A 450 -28.95 -9.30 9.32
CA MET A 450 -27.51 -9.25 9.55
C MET A 450 -27.16 -9.36 11.04
N PHE A 451 -28.03 -8.88 11.92
CA PHE A 451 -27.83 -8.90 13.37
C PHE A 451 -28.54 -10.06 14.06
N GLU A 452 -29.39 -10.81 13.37
CA GLU A 452 -30.10 -11.96 13.91
C GLU A 452 -29.12 -13.09 14.26
N LYS A 453 -29.17 -13.59 15.50
CA LYS A 453 -28.18 -14.55 16.02
C LYS A 453 -28.17 -15.87 15.26
N GLU A 454 -29.35 -16.42 14.96
CA GLU A 454 -29.47 -17.69 14.23
C GLU A 454 -29.05 -17.54 12.75
N LEU A 455 -29.14 -16.32 12.20
CA LEU A 455 -28.75 -16.00 10.82
C LEU A 455 -27.37 -15.34 10.72
N ASN A 456 -26.61 -15.26 11.82
CA ASN A 456 -25.30 -14.61 11.88
C ASN A 456 -24.19 -15.38 11.13
N GLY A 457 -24.56 -16.13 10.08
CA GLY A 457 -23.74 -17.11 9.40
C GLY A 457 -22.67 -16.54 8.47
N ILE A 458 -22.72 -15.26 8.10
CA ILE A 458 -21.67 -14.64 7.28
C ILE A 458 -21.45 -13.20 7.75
N ALA A 459 -20.34 -12.99 8.48
CA ALA A 459 -19.86 -11.65 8.81
C ALA A 459 -19.59 -10.87 7.50
N SER A 460 -19.82 -9.56 7.54
CA SER A 460 -19.45 -8.70 6.41
C SER A 460 -17.96 -8.85 6.20
N PRO A 461 -17.46 -8.96 4.95
CA PRO A 461 -16.02 -9.05 4.71
C PRO A 461 -15.27 -7.85 5.33
N ILE A 462 -15.91 -6.69 5.43
CA ILE A 462 -15.33 -5.51 6.10
C ILE A 462 -15.23 -5.70 7.62
N GLU A 463 -16.16 -6.38 8.28
CA GLU A 463 -16.07 -6.63 9.71
C GLU A 463 -14.87 -7.54 10.04
N ASP A 464 -14.62 -8.55 9.21
CA ASP A 464 -13.43 -9.42 9.33
C ASP A 464 -12.13 -8.63 9.08
N LEU A 465 -12.11 -7.76 8.05
CA LEU A 465 -10.94 -6.91 7.75
C LEU A 465 -10.62 -5.90 8.87
N LEU A 466 -11.66 -5.34 9.51
CA LEU A 466 -11.48 -4.42 10.63
C LEU A 466 -11.25 -5.14 11.96
N GLY A 467 -11.34 -6.48 12.01
CA GLY A 467 -11.30 -7.25 13.25
C GLY A 467 -12.45 -6.92 14.21
N VAL A 468 -13.56 -6.40 13.69
CA VAL A 468 -14.73 -5.97 14.47
C VAL A 468 -15.76 -7.10 14.47
N LYS A 469 -16.11 -7.58 15.66
CA LYS A 469 -17.18 -8.58 15.80
C LYS A 469 -18.55 -7.90 15.79
N ARG A 470 -19.40 -8.23 14.82
CA ARG A 470 -20.80 -7.80 14.77
C ARG A 470 -21.53 -8.23 16.06
N PRO A 471 -22.26 -7.33 16.74
CA PRO A 471 -23.15 -7.74 17.82
C PRO A 471 -24.33 -8.52 17.24
N SER A 472 -24.70 -9.64 17.86
CA SER A 472 -25.90 -10.39 17.48
C SER A 472 -27.04 -10.15 18.48
N PHE A 473 -28.27 -10.30 18.03
CA PHE A 473 -29.49 -10.21 18.84
C PHE A 473 -30.52 -11.21 18.35
N ASP A 474 -31.36 -11.69 19.27
CA ASP A 474 -32.31 -12.77 18.99
C ASP A 474 -33.65 -12.09 18.69
N PHE A 475 -33.78 -11.42 17.53
CA PHE A 475 -35.02 -10.70 17.20
C PHE A 475 -36.20 -11.65 17.05
N TYR A 476 -35.94 -12.88 16.61
CA TYR A 476 -36.94 -13.90 16.39
C TYR A 476 -36.73 -15.14 17.25
N ASP A 477 -37.80 -15.89 17.46
CA ASP A 477 -37.73 -17.20 18.09
C ASP A 477 -36.82 -18.15 17.28
N ASN A 478 -36.48 -19.29 17.87
CA ASN A 478 -35.60 -20.28 17.23
C ASN A 478 -36.14 -20.88 15.91
N LYS A 479 -37.38 -20.55 15.54
CA LYS A 479 -38.00 -20.92 14.28
C LYS A 479 -37.99 -19.76 13.27
N GLY A 480 -37.63 -18.55 13.67
CA GLY A 480 -37.69 -17.36 12.83
C GLY A 480 -39.10 -16.88 12.54
N THR A 481 -40.10 -17.36 13.29
CA THR A 481 -41.53 -17.17 12.98
C THR A 481 -42.19 -16.10 13.83
N THR A 482 -41.72 -15.86 15.04
CA THR A 482 -42.30 -14.87 15.96
C THR A 482 -41.23 -13.96 16.53
N LEU A 483 -41.53 -12.66 16.65
CA LEU A 483 -40.65 -11.73 17.34
C LEU A 483 -40.48 -12.14 18.81
N ASN A 484 -39.24 -12.10 19.30
CA ASN A 484 -38.96 -12.20 20.73
C ASN A 484 -39.26 -10.87 21.42
N TYR A 485 -39.67 -10.97 22.69
CA TYR A 485 -40.04 -9.82 23.51
C TYR A 485 -39.03 -9.64 24.64
N PHE A 486 -38.43 -8.47 24.73
CA PHE A 486 -37.39 -8.16 25.70
C PHE A 486 -37.78 -6.99 26.59
N GLN A 487 -37.19 -6.94 27.78
CA GLN A 487 -37.31 -5.78 28.67
C GLN A 487 -36.52 -4.60 28.11
N LYS A 488 -36.89 -3.39 28.51
CA LYS A 488 -36.18 -2.15 28.11
C LYS A 488 -34.67 -2.23 28.40
N SER A 489 -34.29 -2.80 29.54
CA SER A 489 -32.88 -2.95 29.94
C SER A 489 -32.07 -3.78 28.95
N THR A 490 -32.65 -4.81 28.35
CA THR A 490 -32.01 -5.64 27.32
C THR A 490 -31.82 -4.84 26.03
N TRP A 491 -32.83 -4.09 25.60
CA TRP A 491 -32.73 -3.20 24.44
C TRP A 491 -31.68 -2.10 24.65
N ASP A 492 -31.64 -1.48 25.83
CA ASP A 492 -30.66 -0.46 26.19
C ASP A 492 -29.22 -1.03 26.15
N GLN A 493 -29.01 -2.22 26.72
CA GLN A 493 -27.70 -2.91 26.69
C GLN A 493 -27.25 -3.22 25.26
N TRP A 494 -28.18 -3.68 24.42
CA TRP A 494 -27.87 -3.97 23.03
C TRP A 494 -27.57 -2.71 22.23
N SER A 495 -28.37 -1.65 22.41
CA SER A 495 -28.14 -0.33 21.81
C SER A 495 -26.76 0.23 22.17
N ALA A 496 -26.34 0.11 23.44
CA ALA A 496 -25.01 0.52 23.87
C ALA A 496 -23.90 -0.29 23.18
N THR A 497 -24.08 -1.61 23.04
CA THR A 497 -23.11 -2.49 22.34
C THR A 497 -23.00 -2.11 20.86
N LEU A 498 -24.14 -1.93 20.20
CA LEU A 498 -24.23 -1.52 18.80
C LEU A 498 -23.59 -0.15 18.56
N SER A 499 -23.84 0.81 19.45
CA SER A 499 -23.22 2.15 19.40
C SER A 499 -21.70 2.08 19.50
N ASN A 500 -21.16 1.26 20.41
CA ASN A 500 -19.71 1.05 20.54
C ASN A 500 -19.10 0.43 19.26
N THR A 501 -19.78 -0.55 18.65
CA THR A 501 -19.32 -1.15 17.38
C THR A 501 -19.30 -0.11 16.24
N VAL A 502 -20.35 0.71 16.11
CA VAL A 502 -20.37 1.80 15.11
C VAL A 502 -19.24 2.80 15.35
N GLN A 503 -18.95 3.14 16.60
CA GLN A 503 -17.84 4.02 16.94
C GLN A 503 -16.50 3.44 16.49
N GLN A 504 -16.26 2.14 16.72
CA GLN A 504 -15.04 1.45 16.25
C GLN A 504 -14.93 1.47 14.72
N ILE A 505 -15.99 1.08 14.00
CA ILE A 505 -16.00 1.11 12.53
C ILE A 505 -15.74 2.53 12.00
N SER A 506 -16.36 3.55 12.62
CA SER A 506 -16.15 4.95 12.22
C SER A 506 -14.73 5.44 12.50
N GLN A 507 -14.07 4.99 13.56
CA GLN A 507 -12.68 5.34 13.84
C GLN A 507 -11.75 4.76 12.78
N GLU A 508 -11.93 3.48 12.44
CA GLU A 508 -11.16 2.83 11.37
C GLU A 508 -11.37 3.51 10.01
N ASN A 509 -12.61 3.90 9.69
CA ASN A 509 -12.90 4.65 8.47
C ASN A 509 -12.13 5.98 8.41
N GLN A 510 -12.02 6.70 9.53
CA GLN A 510 -11.26 7.94 9.61
C GLN A 510 -9.76 7.72 9.45
N LEU A 511 -9.21 6.65 10.03
CA LEU A 511 -7.81 6.28 9.86
C LEU A 511 -7.50 6.02 8.38
N LYS A 512 -8.30 5.20 7.71
CA LYS A 512 -8.15 4.95 6.26
C LYS A 512 -8.27 6.20 5.41
N PHE A 513 -9.19 7.10 5.74
CA PHE A 513 -9.30 8.38 5.04
C PHE A 513 -8.04 9.25 5.22
N ASN A 514 -7.44 9.24 6.41
CA ASN A 514 -6.18 9.94 6.66
C ASN A 514 -5.01 9.31 5.88
N ASP A 515 -4.98 7.98 5.77
CA ASP A 515 -3.96 7.27 4.99
C ASP A 515 -4.05 7.64 3.50
N ILE A 516 -5.25 7.64 2.91
CA ILE A 516 -5.47 8.08 1.52
C ILE A 516 -5.02 9.52 1.31
N ASN A 517 -5.38 10.44 2.22
CA ASN A 517 -4.96 11.84 2.12
C ASN A 517 -3.43 12.00 2.23
N THR A 518 -2.79 11.15 3.04
CA THR A 518 -1.33 11.14 3.19
C THR A 518 -0.67 10.65 1.91
N LEU A 519 -1.14 9.52 1.37
CA LEU A 519 -0.66 8.97 0.09
C LEU A 519 -0.85 9.96 -1.06
N GLU A 520 -2.00 10.64 -1.14
CA GLU A 520 -2.26 11.65 -2.16
C GLU A 520 -1.29 12.83 -2.04
N LYS A 521 -1.03 13.31 -0.82
CA LYS A 521 -0.08 14.39 -0.56
C LYS A 521 1.36 13.98 -0.91
N GLU A 522 1.77 12.77 -0.56
CA GLU A 522 3.08 12.21 -0.91
C GLU A 522 3.23 12.13 -2.43
N ARG A 523 2.25 11.55 -3.13
CA ARG A 523 2.22 11.50 -4.59
C ARG A 523 2.37 12.88 -5.22
N THR A 524 1.60 13.88 -4.77
CA THR A 524 1.72 15.26 -5.28
C THR A 524 3.11 15.84 -5.00
N THR A 525 3.69 15.57 -3.83
CA THR A 525 5.03 16.03 -3.47
C THR A 525 6.10 15.39 -4.35
N HIS A 526 6.01 14.07 -4.58
CA HIS A 526 6.90 13.34 -5.47
C HIS A 526 6.80 13.82 -6.92
N PHE A 527 5.59 14.08 -7.41
CA PHE A 527 5.37 14.62 -8.75
C PHE A 527 5.96 16.03 -8.92
N GLN A 528 5.83 16.90 -7.91
CA GLN A 528 6.46 18.22 -7.93
C GLN A 528 7.99 18.12 -7.87
N ALA A 529 8.54 17.27 -7.01
CA ALA A 529 9.99 17.05 -6.91
C ALA A 529 10.56 16.50 -8.23
N ALA A 530 9.86 15.55 -8.84
CA ALA A 530 10.15 14.98 -10.15
C ALA A 530 10.18 16.05 -11.25
N THR A 531 9.12 16.84 -11.35
CA THR A 531 9.00 17.92 -12.35
C THR A 531 10.12 18.95 -12.19
N ASN A 532 10.42 19.33 -10.96
CA ASN A 532 11.51 20.25 -10.65
C ASN A 532 12.89 19.67 -11.02
N ALA A 533 13.11 18.38 -10.78
CA ALA A 533 14.34 17.69 -11.15
C ALA A 533 14.51 17.62 -12.67
N LEU A 534 13.44 17.29 -13.41
CA LEU A 534 13.45 17.26 -14.88
C LEU A 534 13.70 18.64 -15.48
N SER A 535 13.07 19.69 -14.93
CA SER A 535 13.33 21.07 -15.35
C SER A 535 14.81 21.43 -15.15
N LYS A 536 15.37 21.14 -13.97
CA LYS A 536 16.80 21.41 -13.69
C LYS A 536 17.73 20.60 -14.61
N ALA A 537 17.40 19.35 -14.89
CA ALA A 537 18.17 18.54 -15.83
C ALA A 537 18.14 19.15 -17.24
N GLY A 538 16.97 19.62 -17.70
CA GLY A 538 16.82 20.35 -18.95
C GLY A 538 17.65 21.63 -18.99
N ASP A 539 17.64 22.41 -17.91
CA ASP A 539 18.46 23.63 -17.80
C ASP A 539 19.96 23.34 -17.85
N ILE A 540 20.41 22.27 -17.20
CA ILE A 540 21.81 21.81 -17.23
C ILE A 540 22.20 21.38 -18.65
N ILE A 541 21.37 20.58 -19.32
CA ILE A 541 21.62 20.14 -20.71
C ILE A 541 21.68 21.34 -21.65
N ALA A 542 20.75 22.29 -21.53
CA ALA A 542 20.75 23.51 -22.32
C ALA A 542 21.96 24.42 -22.01
N SER A 543 22.43 24.43 -20.77
CA SER A 543 23.67 25.13 -20.39
C SER A 543 24.90 24.47 -21.00
N ILE A 544 24.99 23.14 -20.97
CA ILE A 544 26.09 22.39 -21.59
C ILE A 544 26.10 22.60 -23.10
N GLY A 545 24.93 22.47 -23.74
CA GLY A 545 24.80 22.68 -25.19
C GLY A 545 25.22 24.09 -25.63
N ARG A 546 24.90 25.12 -24.85
CA ARG A 546 25.33 26.51 -25.11
C ARG A 546 26.82 26.75 -24.88
N ASN A 547 27.48 25.96 -24.03
CA ASN A 547 28.92 26.08 -23.78
C ASN A 547 29.77 25.28 -24.77
N ILE A 548 29.15 24.39 -25.56
CA ILE A 548 29.83 23.58 -26.59
C ILE A 548 29.70 24.24 -27.98
N SER A 549 28.71 25.11 -28.19
CA SER A 549 28.52 25.91 -29.41
C SER A 549 29.27 27.23 -29.35
#